data_AF-A0A942DG74-F1
#
_entry.id   AF-A0A942DG74-F1
#
_cell.length_a   1.000
_cell.length_b   1.000
_cell.length_c   1.000
_cell.angle_alpha   90.00
_cell.angle_beta   90.00
_cell.angle_gamma   90.00
#
_symmetry.space_group_name_H-M   'P 1'
#
loop_
_entity.id
_entity.type
_entity.pdbx_description
1 polymer ?
#
loop_
_entity_poly.entity_id
_entity_poly.type
_entity_poly.pdbx_seq_one_letter_code
_entity_poly.pdbx_strand_id
1 'polypeptide(L)'
;MSEESTDKDLKLIQVLIDEKLISAAQAELAKSDGEVSGMTLAEVLLARRWVNEQTLARVAPWLNESHSAPVVVTAAEDRDSNSHGDAVYQQNLKRYRQLMHKILDGAE
;
A
#
# COMPACT_ATOMS: atom_id res chain seq x y z
N MET A 1 -14.23 -8.93 8.22
CA MET A 1 -13.03 -8.07 8.40
C MET A 1 -12.42 -8.49 9.73
N SER A 2 -11.64 -9.57 9.74
CA SER A 2 -10.16 -9.54 9.61
C SER A 2 -9.49 -9.14 10.92
N GLU A 3 -9.73 -9.89 12.01
CA GLU A 3 -9.03 -9.68 13.29
C GLU A 3 -7.49 -9.80 13.15
N GLU A 4 -7.03 -10.61 12.19
CA GLU A 4 -5.60 -10.82 11.90
C GLU A 4 -4.92 -9.60 11.23
N SER A 5 -5.64 -8.80 10.44
CA SER A 5 -5.05 -7.60 9.82
C SER A 5 -4.80 -6.51 10.85
N THR A 6 -5.73 -6.35 11.80
CA THR A 6 -5.60 -5.40 12.91
C THR A 6 -4.41 -5.72 13.82
N ASP A 7 -4.14 -6.99 14.11
CA ASP A 7 -2.98 -7.36 14.95
C ASP A 7 -1.64 -7.03 14.27
N LYS A 8 -1.53 -7.32 12.96
CA LYS A 8 -0.34 -7.00 12.16
C LYS A 8 -0.11 -5.49 12.06
N ASP A 9 -1.17 -4.70 11.89
CA ASP A 9 -1.10 -3.24 11.81
C ASP A 9 -0.69 -2.63 13.15
N LEU A 10 -1.26 -3.10 14.27
CA LEU A 10 -0.88 -2.64 15.60
C LEU A 10 0.60 -2.95 15.90
N LYS A 11 1.05 -4.17 15.57
CA LYS A 11 2.45 -4.56 15.71
C LYS A 11 3.38 -3.70 14.85
N LEU A 12 2.99 -3.40 13.61
CA LEU A 12 3.74 -2.53 12.71
C LEU A 12 3.91 -1.13 13.29
N ILE A 13 2.82 -0.52 13.77
CA ILE A 13 2.87 0.81 14.39
C ILE A 13 3.80 0.83 15.60
N GLN A 14 3.65 -0.17 16.48
CA GLN A 14 4.44 -0.24 17.70
C GLN A 14 5.94 -0.26 17.39
N VAL A 15 6.37 -1.14 16.47
CA VAL A 15 7.78 -1.24 16.08
C VAL A 15 8.28 0.05 15.43
N LEU A 16 7.49 0.70 14.58
CA LEU A 16 7.90 1.95 13.93
C LEU A 16 8.04 3.12 14.92
N ILE A 17 7.23 3.16 15.97
CA ILE A 17 7.34 4.15 17.05
C ILE A 17 8.56 3.85 17.94
N ASP A 18 8.76 2.59 18.31
CA ASP A 18 9.89 2.17 19.16
C ASP A 18 11.24 2.44 18.49
N GLU A 19 11.34 2.21 17.18
CA GLU A 19 12.51 2.55 16.34
C GLU A 19 12.60 4.05 16.00
N LYS A 20 11.66 4.88 16.47
CA LYS A 20 11.57 6.33 16.22
C LYS A 20 11.54 6.68 14.72
N LEU A 21 11.02 5.77 13.89
CA LEU A 21 10.84 5.99 12.45
C LEU A 21 9.62 6.86 12.17
N ILE A 22 8.59 6.74 13.01
CA ILE A 22 7.40 7.60 12.99
C ILE A 22 7.05 8.04 14.42
N SER A 23 6.34 9.16 14.52
CA SER A 23 5.70 9.61 15.76
C SER A 23 4.31 9.00 15.94
N ALA A 24 3.79 9.03 17.17
CA ALA A 24 2.41 8.61 17.46
C ALA A 24 1.38 9.41 16.64
N ALA A 25 1.61 10.70 16.42
CA ALA A 25 0.72 11.53 15.60
C ALA A 25 0.71 11.08 14.12
N GLN A 26 1.86 10.67 13.59
CA GLN A 26 1.95 10.09 12.24
C GLN A 26 1.26 8.73 12.16
N ALA A 27 1.38 7.90 13.20
CA ALA A 27 0.69 6.61 13.24
C ALA A 27 -0.84 6.75 13.19
N GLU A 28 -1.40 7.68 13.97
CA GLU A 28 -2.84 7.97 13.95
C GLU A 28 -3.29 8.53 12.60
N LEU A 29 -2.49 9.41 12.00
CA LEU A 29 -2.77 9.94 10.67
C LEU A 29 -2.75 8.82 9.61
N ALA A 30 -1.78 7.89 9.67
CA ALA A 30 -1.71 6.76 8.75
C ALA A 30 -2.93 5.83 8.84
N LYS A 31 -3.44 5.58 10.04
CA LYS A 31 -4.69 4.83 10.23
C LYS A 31 -5.86 5.51 9.54
N SER A 32 -6.03 6.81 9.81
CA SER A 32 -7.13 7.58 9.23
C SER A 32 -7.07 7.63 7.70
N ASP A 33 -5.88 7.74 7.11
CA ASP A 33 -5.73 7.70 5.67
C ASP A 33 -6.04 6.32 5.09
N GLY A 34 -5.65 5.24 5.78
CA GLY A 34 -5.94 3.87 5.37
C GLY A 34 -7.45 3.63 5.30
N GLU A 35 -8.20 4.11 6.29
CA GLU A 35 -9.66 4.05 6.31
C GLU A 35 -10.30 4.84 5.16
N VAL A 36 -9.78 6.03 4.84
CA VAL A 36 -10.33 6.90 3.79
C VAL A 36 -9.96 6.43 2.39
N SER A 37 -8.73 5.95 2.19
CA SER A 37 -8.19 5.58 0.89
C SER A 37 -8.43 4.11 0.52
N GLY A 38 -8.75 3.26 1.51
CA GLY A 38 -8.80 1.81 1.35
C GLY A 38 -7.42 1.17 1.19
N MET A 39 -6.34 1.92 1.43
CA MET A 39 -4.97 1.40 1.45
C MET A 39 -4.68 0.70 2.77
N THR A 40 -3.81 -0.30 2.72
CA THR A 40 -3.22 -0.88 3.93
C THR A 40 -2.32 0.13 4.62
N LEU A 41 -2.12 -0.05 5.93
CA LEU A 41 -1.27 0.84 6.71
C LEU A 41 0.16 0.92 6.13
N ALA A 42 0.73 -0.20 5.69
CA ALA A 42 2.04 -0.25 5.07
C ALA A 42 2.10 0.58 3.76
N GLU A 43 1.07 0.51 2.92
CA GLU A 43 0.96 1.29 1.68
C GLU A 43 0.87 2.80 1.98
N VAL A 44 0.09 3.20 2.98
CA VAL A 44 -0.02 4.61 3.40
C VAL A 44 1.33 5.15 3.86
N LEU A 45 2.04 4.37 4.67
CA LEU A 45 3.35 4.72 5.21
C LEU A 45 4.40 4.93 4.10
N LEU A 46 4.36 4.10 3.04
CA LEU A 46 5.19 4.23 1.85
C LEU A 46 4.77 5.42 0.97
N ALA A 47 3.46 5.58 0.73
CA ALA A 47 2.92 6.65 -0.10
C ALA A 47 3.27 8.04 0.47
N ARG A 48 3.24 8.17 1.81
CA ARG A 48 3.64 9.39 2.52
C ARG A 48 5.15 9.54 2.69
N ARG A 49 5.95 8.55 2.25
CA ARG A 49 7.41 8.50 2.37
C ARG A 49 7.92 8.67 3.81
N TRP A 50 7.14 8.25 4.79
CA TRP A 50 7.60 8.24 6.20
C TRP A 50 8.54 7.08 6.47
N VAL A 51 8.37 5.99 5.73
CA VAL A 51 9.31 4.88 5.65
C VAL A 51 9.50 4.47 4.19
N ASN A 52 10.59 3.76 3.91
CA ASN A 52 10.85 3.15 2.62
C ASN A 52 10.74 1.62 2.71
N GLU A 53 10.67 0.96 1.56
CA GLU A 53 10.52 -0.51 1.48
C GLU A 53 11.66 -1.25 2.18
N GLN A 54 12.89 -0.74 2.08
CA GLN A 54 14.06 -1.32 2.76
C GLN A 54 13.91 -1.29 4.29
N THR A 55 13.36 -0.19 4.82
CA THR A 55 13.13 -0.02 6.25
C THR A 55 12.02 -0.96 6.70
N LEU A 56 10.91 -1.03 5.96
CA LEU A 56 9.82 -1.97 6.26
C LEU A 56 10.28 -3.43 6.21
N ALA A 57 11.08 -3.81 5.21
CA ALA A 57 11.63 -5.17 5.13
C ALA A 57 12.54 -5.51 6.32
N ARG A 58 13.25 -4.51 6.87
CA ARG A 58 14.13 -4.69 8.03
C ARG A 58 13.35 -4.79 9.34
N VAL A 59 12.37 -3.91 9.55
CA VAL A 59 11.66 -3.78 10.85
C VAL A 59 10.40 -4.62 10.94
N ALA A 60 9.80 -4.97 9.79
CA ALA A 60 8.57 -5.74 9.69
C ALA A 60 8.67 -6.84 8.62
N PRO A 61 9.59 -7.81 8.76
CA PRO A 61 9.79 -8.88 7.78
C PRO A 61 8.55 -9.75 7.55
N TRP A 62 7.67 -9.87 8.55
CA TRP A 62 6.42 -10.63 8.48
C TRP A 62 5.41 -10.08 7.45
N LEU A 63 5.55 -8.82 7.03
CA LEU A 63 4.73 -8.25 5.96
C LEU A 63 5.02 -8.92 4.61
N ASN A 64 6.27 -9.35 4.38
CA ASN A 64 6.68 -10.01 3.14
C ASN A 64 6.37 -11.51 3.13
N GLU A 65 6.25 -12.14 4.31
CA GLU A 65 5.92 -13.56 4.43
C GLU A 65 4.50 -13.86 3.92
N SER A 66 3.59 -12.89 3.99
CA SER A 66 2.21 -13.03 3.51
C SER A 66 2.08 -13.09 1.97
N HIS A 67 3.17 -12.88 1.22
CA HIS A 67 3.23 -13.03 -0.23
C HIS A 67 3.98 -14.29 -0.71
N SER A 68 4.50 -15.13 0.19
CA SER A 68 5.17 -16.40 -0.17
C SER A 68 4.17 -17.55 -0.33
N ALA A 69 3.27 -17.45 -1.30
CA ALA A 69 2.79 -18.65 -2.00
C ALA A 69 3.67 -18.81 -3.24
N PRO A 70 4.43 -19.91 -3.39
CA PRO A 70 5.29 -20.11 -4.55
C PRO A 70 4.40 -20.40 -5.77
N VAL A 71 4.14 -19.39 -6.59
CA VAL A 71 3.77 -19.64 -7.98
C VAL A 71 4.99 -20.26 -8.63
N VAL A 72 4.88 -21.54 -8.96
CA VAL A 72 5.88 -22.28 -9.75
C VAL A 72 5.97 -21.61 -11.12
N VAL A 73 6.85 -20.63 -11.25
CA VAL A 73 7.19 -20.06 -12.55
C VAL A 73 8.27 -20.96 -13.14
N THR A 74 7.83 -21.84 -14.05
CA THR A 74 8.70 -22.55 -14.97
C THR A 74 9.62 -21.54 -15.65
N ALA A 75 10.91 -21.79 -15.54
CA ALA A 75 11.96 -20.99 -16.15
C ALA A 75 11.73 -20.84 -17.66
N ALA A 76 11.50 -19.59 -18.10
CA ALA A 76 11.89 -19.08 -19.40
C ALA A 76 11.74 -17.55 -19.41
N GLU A 77 12.90 -16.89 -19.38
CA GLU A 77 13.27 -15.73 -20.20
C GLU A 77 12.72 -14.32 -19.87
N ASP A 78 13.69 -13.42 -19.76
CA ASP A 78 13.74 -11.98 -20.09
C ASP A 78 12.85 -10.94 -19.38
N ARG A 79 13.52 -10.20 -18.48
CA ARG A 79 13.60 -8.72 -18.45
C ARG A 79 12.41 -7.92 -19.04
N ASP A 80 11.41 -7.58 -18.21
CA ASP A 80 10.78 -6.24 -18.24
C ASP A 80 9.80 -6.02 -17.05
N SER A 81 10.32 -5.78 -15.85
CA SER A 81 9.48 -5.70 -14.63
C SER A 81 8.98 -4.29 -14.27
N ASN A 82 8.88 -3.36 -15.23
CA ASN A 82 8.45 -1.98 -14.93
C ASN A 82 7.12 -1.53 -15.57
N SER A 83 6.45 -2.40 -16.32
CA SER A 83 5.22 -2.04 -17.08
C SER A 83 3.91 -2.41 -16.38
N HIS A 84 3.93 -3.18 -15.29
CA HIS A 84 2.69 -3.66 -14.66
C HIS A 84 2.03 -2.62 -13.73
N GLY A 85 2.83 -1.81 -13.02
CA GLY A 85 2.31 -0.73 -12.16
C GLY A 85 1.75 0.46 -12.97
N ASP A 86 2.39 0.80 -14.09
CA ASP A 86 1.94 1.88 -14.96
C ASP A 86 0.61 1.54 -15.64
N ALA A 87 0.43 0.29 -16.09
CA ALA A 87 -0.83 -0.16 -16.69
C ALA A 87 -2.03 -0.01 -15.74
N VAL A 88 -1.86 -0.36 -14.45
CA VAL A 88 -2.91 -0.24 -13.43
C VAL A 88 -3.22 1.23 -13.13
N TYR A 89 -2.18 2.07 -13.01
CA TYR A 89 -2.36 3.50 -12.80
C TYR A 89 -3.09 4.19 -13.96
N GLN A 90 -2.70 3.90 -15.21
CA GLN A 90 -3.36 4.45 -16.40
C GLN A 90 -4.83 4.02 -16.51
N GLN A 91 -5.14 2.77 -16.16
CA GLN A 91 -6.51 2.27 -16.15
C GLN A 91 -7.37 2.99 -15.10
N ASN A 92 -6.83 3.19 -13.89
CA ASN A 92 -7.51 3.93 -12.83
C ASN A 92 -7.71 5.40 -13.20
N LEU A 93 -6.71 6.05 -13.80
CA LEU A 93 -6.81 7.43 -14.28
C LEU A 93 -7.89 7.58 -15.36
N LYS A 94 -8.02 6.62 -16.28
CA LYS A 94 -9.07 6.61 -17.30
C LYS A 94 -10.46 6.50 -16.68
N ARG A 95 -10.64 5.61 -15.69
CA ARG A 95 -11.92 5.48 -14.96
C ARG A 95 -12.29 6.77 -14.23
N TYR A 96 -11.31 7.41 -13.57
CA TYR A 96 -11.52 8.67 -12.87
C TYR A 96 -11.96 9.79 -13.83
N ARG A 97 -11.29 9.92 -14.99
CA ARG A 97 -11.67 10.90 -16.03
C ARG A 97 -13.09 10.68 -16.54
N GLN A 98 -13.48 9.43 -16.79
CA GLN A 98 -14.83 9.10 -17.23
C GLN A 98 -15.89 9.43 -16.17
N LEU A 99 -15.60 9.20 -14.88
CA LEU A 99 -16.50 9.55 -13.79
C LEU A 99 -16.66 11.07 -13.67
N MET A 100 -15.56 11.82 -13.74
CA MET A 100 -15.60 13.29 -13.69
C MET A 100 -16.39 13.88 -14.86
N HIS A 101 -16.21 13.35 -16.07
CA HIS A 101 -16.99 13.77 -17.24
C HIS A 101 -18.48 13.53 -17.04
N LYS A 102 -18.88 12.39 -16.46
CA LYS A 102 -20.30 12.11 -16.14
C LYS A 102 -20.88 13.04 -15.08
N ILE A 103 -20.08 13.43 -14.09
CA ILE A 103 -20.52 14.35 -13.02
C ILE A 103 -20.66 15.78 -13.56
N LEU A 104 -19.73 16.20 -14.42
CA LEU A 104 -19.74 17.55 -15.00
C LEU A 104 -20.78 17.71 -16.11
N ASP A 105 -21.00 16.69 -16.94
CA ASP A 105 -22.02 16.71 -18.00
C ASP A 105 -23.42 16.32 -17.51
N GLY A 106 -23.54 15.67 -16.35
CA GLY A 106 -24.82 15.31 -15.74
C GLY A 106 -25.47 16.41 -14.92
N ALA A 107 -24.93 17.64 -14.98
CA ALA A 107 -25.39 18.83 -14.26
C ALA A 107 -26.17 19.81 -15.16
N GLU A 108 -26.85 19.29 -16.20
CA GLU A 108 -27.92 19.99 -16.95
C GLU A 108 -29.31 19.48 -16.57
#